data_AF-A0AA91GPL2-F1
#
_entry.id   AF-A0AA91GPL2-F1
#
_cell.length_a   1.000
_cell.length_b   1.000
_cell.length_c   1.000
_cell.angle_alpha   90.00
_cell.angle_beta   90.00
_cell.angle_gamma   90.00
#
_symmetry.space_group_name_H-M   'P 1'
#
loop_
_entity.id
_entity.type
_entity.pdbx_description
1 polymer ?
#
loop_
_entity_poly.entity_id
_entity_poly.type
_entity_poly.pdbx_seq_one_letter_code
_entity_poly.pdbx_strand_id
1 'polypeptide(L)'
;MKEGRSTVKDGFRNKLESYVLTHFKGFWDIVQSNNFLKRRINKLLINSAIKKSKTRPYPLSTLAEYTSWDSLTDRTWSGRHLPPVNVDENKLPSLEELKELFLRKGDTNLSSKSTLLFSYFAQWFTDGFLRTDRTNNLKNTSNHEIDVSPLYGLNKKMTDILRSHQGGKFKSQMINGEEYPPYYFENGVVKEEFKYLFKSPDEILPKHELEPAKKEKLFAMGKERGNVQIGYVMMNTLFLREHNRICDVLAGHYSDWDDERLFQTARNIVIVLLIKIVLEEYINHIAPYNFKFFVDPLSFTNEKWYRQNWMTLEFNLLYRWHSLVPNEVYLDSHKIAITETQWNTEMVTSRGLGRLFEDASNQAAGEIGVFNTAPFLIDTDLKSIQQGRDARLASYNDYRELCQFPRVTDFDQITGNVEAQKLLKRLYGHVDNIEFYVGLFAEDTRENSAVGALIGRLVGIDAFSQALTNPLLAENIFNENTFSPIGMEIIQTTRNLSDVLHRNIPQTNKRFKVTLTQGQ
;
A
#
# COMPACT_ATOMS: atom_id res chain seq x y z
N MET A 1 -15.04 2.74 -29.84
CA MET A 1 -13.57 2.67 -29.86
C MET A 1 -13.07 3.53 -28.70
N LYS A 2 -12.21 3.01 -27.81
CA LYS A 2 -11.61 3.83 -26.75
C LYS A 2 -10.51 4.66 -27.44
N GLU A 3 -10.84 5.88 -27.86
CA GLU A 3 -9.81 6.82 -28.32
C GLU A 3 -8.91 7.14 -27.12
N GLY A 4 -7.59 7.13 -27.32
CA GLY A 4 -6.66 7.48 -26.26
C GLY A 4 -6.79 8.96 -25.87
N ARG A 5 -6.55 9.30 -24.60
CA ARG A 5 -6.54 10.69 -24.15
C ARG A 5 -5.50 11.53 -24.89
N SER A 6 -5.74 12.82 -25.00
CA SER A 6 -4.76 13.77 -25.53
C SER A 6 -3.57 13.92 -24.58
N THR A 7 -2.35 13.62 -25.04
CA THR A 7 -1.15 13.73 -24.21
C THR A 7 -0.47 15.09 -24.31
N VAL A 8 -1.06 16.09 -24.98
CA VAL A 8 -0.42 17.39 -25.26
C VAL A 8 0.04 18.12 -23.98
N LYS A 9 -0.64 17.90 -22.86
CA LYS A 9 -0.29 18.46 -21.54
C LYS A 9 0.49 17.53 -20.61
N ASP A 10 1.13 16.49 -21.14
CA ASP A 10 2.06 15.67 -20.34
C ASP A 10 3.44 16.33 -20.21
N GLY A 11 3.78 17.27 -21.10
CA GLY A 11 5.05 18.01 -21.11
C GLY A 11 6.19 17.24 -21.79
N PHE A 12 6.98 17.93 -22.62
CA PHE A 12 8.03 17.31 -23.44
C PHE A 12 9.05 16.52 -22.62
N ARG A 13 9.56 17.09 -21.52
CA ARG A 13 10.54 16.42 -20.65
C ARG A 13 10.00 15.13 -20.03
N ASN A 14 8.76 15.13 -19.56
CA ASN A 14 8.15 13.94 -18.96
C ASN A 14 7.87 12.87 -20.01
N LYS A 15 7.45 13.26 -21.22
CA LYS A 15 7.28 12.34 -22.36
C LYS A 15 8.60 11.69 -22.75
N LEU A 16 9.67 12.47 -22.86
CA LEU A 16 11.00 11.95 -23.19
C LEU A 16 11.51 11.01 -22.09
N GLU A 17 11.39 11.40 -20.83
CA GLU A 17 11.77 10.55 -19.68
C GLU A 17 10.99 9.22 -19.69
N SER A 18 9.66 9.29 -19.87
CA SER A 18 8.83 8.10 -19.98
C SER A 18 9.22 7.24 -21.17
N TYR A 19 9.42 7.83 -22.35
CA TYR A 19 9.82 7.11 -23.56
C TYR A 19 11.13 6.35 -23.35
N VAL A 20 12.16 7.02 -22.84
CA VAL A 20 13.46 6.39 -22.57
C VAL A 20 13.34 5.25 -21.55
N LEU A 21 12.54 5.41 -20.49
CA LEU A 21 12.37 4.40 -19.44
C LEU A 21 11.50 3.20 -19.85
N THR A 22 10.58 3.38 -20.80
CA THR A 22 9.68 2.31 -21.27
C THR A 22 10.14 1.66 -22.58
N HIS A 23 11.07 2.28 -23.32
CA HIS A 23 11.64 1.74 -24.54
C HIS A 23 13.08 1.24 -24.32
N PHE A 24 13.72 0.73 -25.38
CA PHE A 24 15.12 0.30 -25.37
C PHE A 24 15.44 -0.79 -24.34
N LYS A 25 14.59 -1.82 -24.23
CA LYS A 25 14.78 -2.92 -23.27
C LYS A 25 16.21 -3.49 -23.26
N GLY A 26 16.81 -3.74 -24.43
CA GLY A 26 18.19 -4.25 -24.52
C GLY A 26 19.25 -3.32 -23.92
N PHE A 27 19.09 -1.99 -24.06
CA PHE A 27 19.96 -1.02 -23.38
C PHE A 27 19.81 -1.11 -21.86
N TRP A 28 18.58 -1.19 -21.35
CA TRP A 28 18.34 -1.33 -19.91
C TRP A 28 18.83 -2.66 -19.35
N ASP A 29 18.74 -3.74 -20.12
CA ASP A 29 19.29 -5.05 -19.75
C ASP A 29 20.83 -4.96 -19.62
N ILE A 30 21.52 -4.27 -20.55
CA ILE A 30 22.96 -4.01 -20.46
C ILE A 30 23.29 -3.18 -19.20
N VAL A 31 22.56 -2.08 -18.96
CA VAL A 31 22.76 -1.24 -17.76
C VAL A 31 22.60 -2.06 -16.48
N GLN A 32 21.57 -2.91 -16.40
CA GLN A 32 21.29 -3.72 -15.21
C GLN A 32 22.27 -4.89 -15.01
N SER A 33 22.87 -5.40 -16.08
CA SER A 33 23.90 -6.45 -16.00
C SER A 33 25.22 -5.97 -15.38
N ASN A 34 25.48 -4.65 -15.37
CA ASN A 34 26.69 -4.06 -14.82
C ASN A 34 26.46 -3.48 -13.42
N ASN A 35 27.15 -4.01 -12.41
CA ASN A 35 26.96 -3.61 -11.00
C ASN A 35 27.24 -2.12 -10.73
N PHE A 36 28.21 -1.52 -11.41
CA PHE A 36 28.53 -0.10 -11.22
C PHE A 36 27.46 0.79 -11.86
N LEU A 37 27.10 0.50 -13.12
CA LEU A 37 26.09 1.26 -13.86
C LEU A 37 24.72 1.13 -13.21
N LYS A 38 24.28 -0.09 -12.86
CA LYS A 38 22.97 -0.31 -12.25
C LYS A 38 22.79 0.48 -10.95
N ARG A 39 23.80 0.56 -10.09
CA ARG A 39 23.76 1.34 -8.83
C ARG A 39 23.71 2.85 -9.08
N ARG A 40 24.57 3.34 -9.98
CA ARG A 40 24.59 4.76 -10.38
C ARG A 40 23.25 5.21 -10.98
N ILE A 41 22.69 4.39 -11.87
CA ILE A 41 21.41 4.67 -12.53
C ILE A 41 20.23 4.52 -11.55
N ASN A 42 20.22 3.50 -10.69
CA ASN A 42 19.22 3.35 -9.62
C ASN A 42 19.14 4.62 -8.76
N LYS A 43 20.30 5.08 -8.27
CA LYS A 43 20.42 6.32 -7.50
C LYS A 43 19.92 7.52 -8.30
N LEU A 44 20.32 7.65 -9.57
CA LEU A 44 19.92 8.76 -10.42
C LEU A 44 18.41 8.81 -10.64
N LEU A 45 17.78 7.68 -10.96
CA LEU A 45 16.35 7.60 -11.25
C LEU A 45 15.49 7.81 -10.00
N ILE A 46 15.88 7.24 -8.85
CA ILE A 46 15.20 7.48 -7.57
C ILE A 46 15.32 8.96 -7.18
N ASN A 47 16.51 9.55 -7.30
CA ASN A 47 16.69 10.99 -7.08
C ASN A 47 15.85 11.84 -8.02
N SER A 48 15.78 11.46 -9.31
CA SER A 48 14.94 12.15 -10.30
C SER A 48 13.47 12.11 -9.88
N ALA A 49 12.96 10.96 -9.44
CA ALA A 49 11.58 10.79 -8.98
C ALA A 49 11.26 11.63 -7.75
N ILE A 50 12.10 11.59 -6.70
CA ILE A 50 11.87 12.32 -5.45
C ILE A 50 11.94 13.84 -5.67
N LYS A 51 12.91 14.31 -6.48
CA LYS A 51 13.15 15.75 -6.72
C LYS A 51 12.15 16.38 -7.71
N LYS A 52 11.07 15.69 -8.06
CA LYS A 52 9.95 16.27 -8.82
C LYS A 52 9.06 17.19 -7.98
N SER A 53 9.16 17.11 -6.65
CA SER A 53 8.51 18.02 -5.71
C SER A 53 9.50 18.52 -4.65
N LYS A 54 9.06 19.45 -3.80
CA LYS A 54 9.81 19.88 -2.62
C LYS A 54 10.00 18.69 -1.68
N THR A 55 11.14 18.63 -1.01
CA THR A 55 11.50 17.53 -0.13
C THR A 55 11.22 17.89 1.33
N ARG A 56 10.99 16.88 2.18
CA ARG A 56 10.81 17.07 3.63
C ARG A 56 11.99 17.81 4.30
N PRO A 57 11.78 18.48 5.46
CA PRO A 57 10.48 18.65 6.13
C PRO A 57 9.55 19.59 5.35
N TYR A 58 8.26 19.24 5.30
CA TYR A 58 7.25 20.12 4.71
C TYR A 58 6.92 21.26 5.68
N PRO A 59 6.64 22.48 5.19
CA PRO A 59 6.41 23.64 6.06
C PRO A 59 5.05 23.62 6.76
N LEU A 60 4.12 22.76 6.32
CA LEU A 60 2.73 22.72 6.77
C LEU A 60 2.28 21.28 7.05
N SER A 61 1.31 21.17 7.94
CA SER A 61 0.49 19.99 8.20
C SER A 61 -0.99 20.36 8.12
N THR A 62 -1.87 19.39 8.31
CA THR A 62 -3.32 19.63 8.39
C THR A 62 -3.76 20.35 9.66
N LEU A 63 -2.84 20.61 10.61
CA LEU A 63 -3.13 21.33 11.86
C LEU A 63 -3.42 22.83 11.63
N ALA A 64 -2.63 23.51 10.79
CA ALA A 64 -2.66 24.96 10.67
C ALA A 64 -2.27 25.43 9.26
N GLU A 65 -2.72 26.63 8.91
CA GLU A 65 -2.41 27.29 7.62
C GLU A 65 -1.02 27.94 7.58
N TYR A 66 -0.32 27.96 8.71
CA TYR A 66 0.99 28.56 8.87
C TYR A 66 1.93 27.61 9.62
N THR A 67 3.23 27.87 9.49
CA THR A 67 4.26 27.10 10.20
C THR A 67 4.30 27.52 11.68
N SER A 68 4.15 26.56 12.58
CA SER A 68 4.33 26.71 14.02
C SER A 68 5.12 25.52 14.55
N TRP A 69 5.61 25.61 15.80
CA TRP A 69 6.27 24.48 16.43
C TRP A 69 5.35 23.26 16.52
N ASP A 70 4.07 23.49 16.87
CA ASP A 70 3.06 22.43 16.93
C ASP A 70 2.82 21.80 15.56
N SER A 71 2.71 22.61 14.49
CA SER A 71 2.47 22.07 13.15
C SER A 71 3.66 21.30 12.57
N LEU A 72 4.87 21.53 13.10
CA LEU A 72 6.12 20.85 12.75
C LEU A 72 6.50 19.69 13.68
N THR A 73 5.73 19.40 14.72
CA THR A 73 6.09 18.33 15.68
C THR A 73 4.92 17.42 16.07
N ASP A 74 3.67 17.89 16.02
CA ASP A 74 2.50 17.07 16.30
C ASP A 74 2.15 16.17 15.11
N ARG A 75 2.79 14.99 15.10
CA ARG A 75 2.56 13.92 14.11
C ARG A 75 1.17 13.30 14.18
N THR A 76 0.31 13.66 15.16
CA THR A 76 -1.11 13.27 15.07
C THR A 76 -1.85 14.00 13.95
N TRP A 77 -1.22 14.97 13.30
CA TRP A 77 -1.68 15.62 12.06
C TRP A 77 -0.86 15.16 10.86
N SER A 78 -1.51 15.05 9.72
CA SER A 78 -0.84 14.64 8.48
C SER A 78 -0.03 15.80 7.93
N GLY A 79 1.14 15.53 7.35
CA GLY A 79 1.84 16.54 6.54
C GLY A 79 0.99 16.93 5.32
N ARG A 80 1.38 18.00 4.64
CA ARG A 80 0.77 18.37 3.35
C ARG A 80 1.80 18.93 2.37
N HIS A 81 1.59 18.69 1.08
CA HIS A 81 2.47 19.15 0.00
C HIS A 81 2.19 20.60 -0.40
N LEU A 82 0.90 20.98 -0.50
CA LEU A 82 0.46 22.34 -0.85
C LEU A 82 -0.32 22.99 0.29
N PRO A 83 -0.26 24.32 0.47
CA PRO A 83 -1.09 25.05 1.44
C PRO A 83 -2.59 24.85 1.23
N PRO A 84 -3.43 25.08 2.26
CA PRO A 84 -4.88 25.08 2.10
C PRO A 84 -5.32 26.21 1.16
N VAL A 85 -6.36 25.95 0.38
CA VAL A 85 -6.96 26.92 -0.53
C VAL A 85 -8.36 27.30 -0.07
N ASN A 86 -8.73 28.57 -0.25
CA ASN A 86 -10.10 29.01 -0.02
C ASN A 86 -10.94 28.68 -1.26
N VAL A 87 -11.63 27.56 -1.24
CA VAL A 87 -12.58 27.15 -2.28
C VAL A 87 -13.99 27.42 -1.76
N ASP A 88 -14.81 28.08 -2.58
CA ASP A 88 -16.24 28.20 -2.31
C ASP A 88 -16.90 26.85 -2.53
N GLU A 89 -17.16 26.12 -1.45
CA GLU A 89 -17.74 24.78 -1.49
C GLU A 89 -19.11 24.74 -2.18
N ASN A 90 -19.84 25.86 -2.22
CA ASN A 90 -21.13 25.96 -2.93
C ASN A 90 -20.98 25.87 -4.45
N LYS A 91 -19.75 26.03 -4.97
CA LYS A 91 -19.43 25.87 -6.40
C LYS A 91 -18.90 24.48 -6.73
N LEU A 92 -18.66 23.63 -5.73
CA LEU A 92 -18.26 22.26 -5.95
C LEU A 92 -19.49 21.38 -6.18
N PRO A 93 -19.38 20.31 -6.99
CA PRO A 93 -20.45 19.32 -7.12
C PRO A 93 -20.84 18.71 -5.78
N SER A 94 -22.09 18.31 -5.61
CA SER A 94 -22.47 17.51 -4.46
C SER A 94 -21.80 16.12 -4.50
N LEU A 95 -21.62 15.49 -3.34
CA LEU A 95 -21.07 14.13 -3.27
C LEU A 95 -21.95 13.11 -4.01
N GLU A 96 -23.28 13.30 -4.00
CA GLU A 96 -24.20 12.40 -4.71
C GLU A 96 -24.06 12.54 -6.24
N GLU A 97 -23.78 13.74 -6.76
CA GLU A 97 -23.46 13.91 -8.18
C GLU A 97 -22.13 13.26 -8.54
N LEU A 98 -21.13 13.34 -7.66
CA LEU A 98 -19.81 12.70 -7.86
C LEU A 98 -19.87 11.18 -7.79
N LYS A 99 -20.84 10.61 -7.09
CA LYS A 99 -21.09 9.17 -7.07
C LYS A 99 -21.25 8.59 -8.47
N GLU A 100 -21.90 9.31 -9.38
CA GLU A 100 -22.09 8.88 -10.77
C GLU A 100 -20.75 8.65 -11.49
N LEU A 101 -19.72 9.42 -11.14
CA LEU A 101 -18.40 9.34 -11.74
C LEU A 101 -17.60 8.12 -11.26
N PHE A 102 -17.81 7.65 -10.04
CA PHE A 102 -17.01 6.56 -9.46
C PHE A 102 -17.73 5.21 -9.47
N LEU A 103 -19.04 5.20 -9.26
CA LEU A 103 -19.81 3.99 -9.08
C LEU A 103 -19.73 3.07 -10.30
N ARG A 104 -19.34 1.81 -10.09
CA ARG A 104 -19.43 0.75 -11.09
C ARG A 104 -20.90 0.37 -11.29
N LYS A 105 -21.41 0.52 -12.52
CA LYS A 105 -22.80 0.21 -12.90
C LYS A 105 -22.99 -1.21 -13.48
N GLY A 106 -21.91 -1.90 -13.86
CA GLY A 106 -21.96 -3.22 -14.48
C GLY A 106 -20.77 -4.10 -14.10
N ASP A 107 -20.24 -4.82 -15.08
CA ASP A 107 -19.06 -5.66 -14.91
C ASP A 107 -17.84 -4.86 -14.47
N THR A 108 -16.91 -5.55 -13.82
CA THR A 108 -15.63 -4.95 -13.45
C THR A 108 -14.82 -4.64 -14.70
N ASN A 109 -14.38 -3.41 -14.85
CA ASN A 109 -13.30 -3.09 -15.80
C ASN A 109 -12.02 -3.70 -15.21
N LEU A 110 -11.54 -4.80 -15.78
CA LEU A 110 -10.39 -5.54 -15.27
C LEU A 110 -9.08 -4.88 -15.71
N SER A 111 -8.10 -4.90 -14.82
CA SER A 111 -6.74 -4.45 -15.12
C SER A 111 -6.08 -5.39 -16.13
N SER A 112 -5.45 -4.82 -17.15
CA SER A 112 -4.59 -5.57 -18.08
C SER A 112 -3.24 -5.96 -17.46
N LYS A 113 -2.87 -5.36 -16.31
CA LYS A 113 -1.57 -5.54 -15.67
C LYS A 113 -1.66 -6.20 -14.30
N SER A 114 -2.55 -5.76 -13.43
CA SER A 114 -2.50 -6.11 -12.01
C SER A 114 -3.34 -7.34 -11.69
N THR A 115 -2.77 -8.28 -10.94
CA THR A 115 -3.50 -9.44 -10.38
C THR A 115 -4.29 -9.05 -9.15
N LEU A 116 -5.23 -9.90 -8.71
CA LEU A 116 -5.91 -9.72 -7.44
C LEU A 116 -4.92 -9.69 -6.26
N LEU A 117 -3.81 -10.43 -6.35
CA LEU A 117 -2.73 -10.41 -5.35
C LEU A 117 -2.15 -8.99 -5.16
N PHE A 118 -2.02 -8.20 -6.22
CA PHE A 118 -1.59 -6.80 -6.13
C PHE A 118 -2.54 -5.98 -5.25
N SER A 119 -3.85 -6.14 -5.43
CA SER A 119 -4.83 -5.41 -4.63
C SER A 119 -4.76 -5.78 -3.14
N TYR A 120 -4.61 -7.08 -2.84
CA TYR A 120 -4.46 -7.58 -1.47
C TYR A 120 -3.16 -7.12 -0.80
N PHE A 121 -2.04 -7.18 -1.53
CA PHE A 121 -0.75 -6.69 -1.03
C PHE A 121 -0.81 -5.19 -0.76
N ALA A 122 -1.35 -4.40 -1.70
CA ALA A 122 -1.47 -2.95 -1.57
C ALA A 122 -2.25 -2.58 -0.30
N GLN A 123 -3.44 -3.17 -0.10
CA GLN A 123 -4.26 -2.93 1.08
C GLN A 123 -3.51 -3.24 2.38
N TRP A 124 -2.96 -4.46 2.50
CA TRP A 124 -2.26 -4.89 3.72
C TRP A 124 -1.05 -4.01 4.03
N PHE A 125 -0.25 -3.68 3.01
CA PHE A 125 0.94 -2.84 3.15
C PHE A 125 0.58 -1.43 3.60
N THR A 126 -0.35 -0.76 2.92
CA THR A 126 -0.66 0.64 3.20
C THR A 126 -1.43 0.84 4.49
N ASP A 127 -2.26 -0.12 4.90
CA ASP A 127 -2.94 -0.08 6.20
C ASP A 127 -1.96 -0.10 7.39
N GLY A 128 -0.69 -0.44 7.15
CA GLY A 128 0.37 -0.28 8.13
C GLY A 128 0.55 1.16 8.59
N PHE A 129 0.44 2.13 7.68
CA PHE A 129 0.82 3.52 7.98
C PHE A 129 -0.12 4.59 7.43
N LEU A 130 -1.13 4.25 6.63
CA LEU A 130 -2.19 5.17 6.19
C LEU A 130 -3.43 5.04 7.08
N ARG A 131 -3.46 5.80 8.17
CA ARG A 131 -4.51 5.71 9.18
C ARG A 131 -5.17 7.05 9.50
N THR A 132 -6.30 7.34 8.88
CA THR A 132 -7.13 8.49 9.26
C THR A 132 -7.74 8.26 10.65
N ASP A 133 -7.76 9.28 11.49
CA ASP A 133 -8.46 9.23 12.77
C ASP A 133 -9.98 9.15 12.56
N ARG A 134 -10.69 8.37 13.39
CA ARG A 134 -12.12 8.08 13.19
C ARG A 134 -13.04 9.22 13.65
N THR A 135 -12.56 10.16 14.48
CA THR A 135 -13.33 11.27 15.03
C THR A 135 -12.94 12.61 14.42
N ASN A 136 -11.71 12.74 13.90
CA ASN A 136 -11.24 13.92 13.18
C ASN A 136 -10.48 13.50 11.91
N ASN A 137 -11.08 13.73 10.74
CA ASN A 137 -10.51 13.31 9.46
C ASN A 137 -9.29 14.12 9.00
N LEU A 138 -8.95 15.22 9.68
CA LEU A 138 -7.69 15.94 9.45
C LEU A 138 -6.53 15.34 10.27
N LYS A 139 -6.85 14.52 11.27
CA LYS A 139 -5.87 13.82 12.10
C LYS A 139 -5.61 12.40 11.59
N ASN A 140 -4.52 11.83 12.08
CA ASN A 140 -4.12 10.47 11.79
C ASN A 140 -3.72 9.73 13.08
N THR A 141 -3.78 8.40 13.04
CA THR A 141 -3.37 7.50 14.15
C THR A 141 -2.15 6.66 13.76
N SER A 142 -1.42 7.11 12.75
CA SER A 142 -0.22 6.42 12.25
C SER A 142 0.99 6.77 13.12
N ASN A 143 1.95 5.86 13.17
CA ASN A 143 3.30 6.21 13.60
C ASN A 143 4.16 6.77 12.43
N HIS A 144 3.61 6.76 11.21
CA HIS A 144 4.26 7.13 9.95
C HIS A 144 5.48 6.29 9.59
N GLU A 145 5.56 5.04 10.05
CA GLU A 145 6.70 4.17 9.75
C GLU A 145 6.26 2.95 8.92
N ILE A 146 7.16 2.46 8.06
CA ILE A 146 7.02 1.12 7.48
C ILE A 146 7.60 0.14 8.49
N ASP A 147 6.77 -0.32 9.42
CA ASP A 147 7.17 -1.09 10.60
C ASP A 147 6.46 -2.45 10.73
N VAL A 148 5.70 -2.82 9.70
CA VAL A 148 4.82 -3.99 9.66
C VAL A 148 3.82 -4.02 10.84
N SER A 149 3.31 -2.86 11.27
CA SER A 149 2.25 -2.79 12.27
C SER A 149 0.96 -3.58 11.96
N PRO A 150 0.61 -3.97 10.71
CA PRO A 150 -0.40 -4.99 10.46
C PRO A 150 -0.19 -6.26 11.29
N LEU A 151 1.07 -6.66 11.46
CA LEU A 151 1.49 -7.82 12.23
C LEU A 151 1.81 -7.44 13.68
N TYR A 152 2.70 -6.47 13.90
CA TYR A 152 3.27 -6.17 15.24
C TYR A 152 2.36 -5.30 16.14
N GLY A 153 1.29 -4.71 15.59
CA GLY A 153 0.52 -3.68 16.29
C GLY A 153 1.20 -2.32 16.29
N LEU A 154 0.45 -1.26 16.62
CA LEU A 154 0.94 0.12 16.55
C LEU A 154 1.87 0.53 17.69
N ASN A 155 1.79 -0.14 18.83
CA ASN A 155 2.50 0.25 20.04
C ASN A 155 2.96 -0.98 20.81
N LYS A 156 3.89 -0.77 21.75
CA LYS A 156 4.50 -1.83 22.55
C LYS A 156 3.45 -2.72 23.25
N LYS A 157 2.39 -2.13 23.80
CA LYS A 157 1.34 -2.87 24.50
C LYS A 157 0.64 -3.87 23.57
N MET A 158 0.27 -3.44 22.37
CA MET A 158 -0.32 -4.34 21.36
C MET A 158 0.69 -5.42 20.94
N THR A 159 1.95 -5.04 20.72
CA THR A 159 3.01 -5.98 20.38
C THR A 159 3.18 -7.07 21.44
N ASP A 160 3.25 -6.69 22.72
CA ASP A 160 3.38 -7.64 23.84
C ASP A 160 2.16 -8.56 23.94
N ILE A 161 0.93 -8.03 23.75
CA ILE A 161 -0.28 -8.85 23.75
C ILE A 161 -0.26 -9.93 22.66
N LEU A 162 0.33 -9.64 21.50
CA LEU A 162 0.39 -10.59 20.38
C LEU A 162 1.53 -11.61 20.53
N ARG A 163 2.58 -11.30 21.31
CA ARG A 163 3.75 -12.18 21.51
C ARG A 163 3.44 -13.40 22.37
N SER A 164 4.10 -14.52 22.08
CA SER A 164 4.07 -15.69 22.95
C SER A 164 4.95 -15.49 24.21
N HIS A 165 5.92 -14.58 24.13
CA HIS A 165 7.02 -14.44 25.10
C HIS A 165 7.83 -15.72 25.29
N GLN A 166 7.83 -16.57 24.26
CA GLN A 166 8.62 -17.79 24.19
C GLN A 166 9.31 -17.91 22.83
N GLY A 167 10.64 -18.03 22.85
CA GLY A 167 11.45 -18.21 21.64
C GLY A 167 11.46 -17.00 20.71
N GLY A 168 11.08 -15.83 21.19
CA GLY A 168 10.93 -14.60 20.42
C GLY A 168 9.73 -14.58 19.48
N LYS A 169 8.74 -15.46 19.66
CA LYS A 169 7.67 -15.69 18.68
C LYS A 169 6.38 -14.90 18.94
N PHE A 170 5.51 -14.91 17.95
CA PHE A 170 4.09 -14.60 18.11
C PHE A 170 3.32 -15.77 18.72
N LYS A 171 2.20 -15.45 19.39
CA LYS A 171 1.16 -16.45 19.64
C LYS A 171 0.63 -16.96 18.30
N SER A 172 0.43 -18.27 18.21
CA SER A 172 -0.17 -18.92 17.04
C SER A 172 -0.94 -20.17 17.46
N GLN A 173 -1.68 -20.75 16.52
CA GLN A 173 -2.41 -22.00 16.69
C GLN A 173 -2.29 -22.85 15.43
N MET A 174 -2.46 -24.16 15.61
CA MET A 174 -2.46 -25.11 14.49
C MET A 174 -3.91 -25.41 14.08
N ILE A 175 -4.23 -25.18 12.81
CA ILE A 175 -5.51 -25.55 12.19
C ILE A 175 -5.19 -26.37 10.95
N ASN A 176 -5.77 -27.57 10.84
CA ASN A 176 -5.54 -28.48 9.71
C ASN A 176 -4.05 -28.73 9.41
N GLY A 177 -3.20 -28.77 10.44
CA GLY A 177 -1.76 -29.01 10.30
C GLY A 177 -0.94 -27.78 9.85
N GLU A 178 -1.54 -26.60 9.79
CA GLU A 178 -0.86 -25.35 9.43
C GLU A 178 -0.96 -24.28 10.53
N GLU A 179 0.04 -23.41 10.62
CA GLU A 179 0.12 -22.34 11.63
C GLU A 179 -0.72 -21.11 11.23
N TYR A 180 -1.57 -20.63 12.13
CA TYR A 180 -2.40 -19.44 11.96
C TYR A 180 -2.34 -18.54 13.21
N PRO A 181 -2.70 -17.25 13.10
CA PRO A 181 -2.91 -16.42 14.28
C PRO A 181 -3.98 -17.03 15.21
N PRO A 182 -3.95 -16.76 16.52
CA PRO A 182 -4.98 -17.23 17.42
C PRO A 182 -6.33 -16.55 17.13
N TYR A 183 -7.44 -17.27 17.34
CA TYR A 183 -8.76 -16.65 17.34
C TYR A 183 -8.88 -15.59 18.44
N TYR A 184 -9.55 -14.48 18.11
CA TYR A 184 -9.76 -13.34 19.02
C TYR A 184 -10.93 -13.58 19.98
N PHE A 185 -11.93 -14.34 19.54
CA PHE A 185 -13.13 -14.66 20.31
C PHE A 185 -13.10 -16.11 20.80
N GLU A 186 -13.82 -16.35 21.89
CA GLU A 186 -14.19 -17.67 22.40
C GLU A 186 -15.58 -17.56 23.02
N ASN A 187 -16.55 -18.35 22.54
CA ASN A 187 -17.94 -18.34 23.01
C ASN A 187 -18.61 -16.96 22.92
N GLY A 188 -18.35 -16.22 21.83
CA GLY A 188 -18.97 -14.92 21.54
C GLY A 188 -18.31 -13.73 22.23
N VAL A 189 -17.37 -13.97 23.15
CA VAL A 189 -16.68 -12.96 23.94
C VAL A 189 -15.20 -12.88 23.57
N VAL A 190 -14.59 -11.71 23.77
CA VAL A 190 -13.15 -11.53 23.52
C VAL A 190 -12.38 -12.37 24.54
N LYS A 191 -11.41 -13.16 24.08
CA LYS A 191 -10.54 -13.95 24.98
C LYS A 191 -9.79 -13.01 25.93
N GLU A 192 -9.62 -13.40 27.19
CA GLU A 192 -9.03 -12.54 28.23
C GLU A 192 -7.63 -12.04 27.83
N GLU A 193 -6.84 -12.88 27.14
CA GLU A 193 -5.51 -12.53 26.64
C GLU A 193 -5.50 -11.40 25.60
N PHE A 194 -6.62 -11.13 24.92
CA PHE A 194 -6.76 -10.07 23.89
C PHE A 194 -7.65 -8.90 24.30
N LYS A 195 -8.20 -8.92 25.52
CA LYS A 195 -9.12 -7.90 26.04
C LYS A 195 -8.62 -6.46 25.91
N TYR A 196 -7.30 -6.27 25.95
CA TYR A 196 -6.66 -4.96 25.86
C TYR A 196 -5.92 -4.72 24.53
N LEU A 197 -6.12 -5.58 23.53
CA LEU A 197 -5.51 -5.41 22.21
C LEU A 197 -6.06 -4.17 21.50
N PHE A 198 -7.36 -3.94 21.64
CA PHE A 198 -8.09 -2.78 21.10
C PHE A 198 -8.89 -2.08 22.19
N LYS A 199 -9.40 -0.87 21.93
CA LYS A 199 -10.15 -0.12 22.94
C LYS A 199 -11.54 -0.71 23.19
N SER A 200 -12.15 -1.27 22.15
CA SER A 200 -13.43 -1.95 22.20
C SER A 200 -13.46 -3.13 21.21
N PRO A 201 -14.17 -4.23 21.51
CA PRO A 201 -14.45 -5.29 20.55
C PRO A 201 -15.16 -4.76 19.28
N ASP A 202 -15.92 -3.67 19.38
CA ASP A 202 -16.61 -3.07 18.23
C ASP A 202 -15.65 -2.46 17.21
N GLU A 203 -14.38 -2.22 17.58
CA GLU A 203 -13.40 -1.65 16.67
C GLU A 203 -13.03 -2.61 15.54
N ILE A 204 -13.12 -3.93 15.81
CA ILE A 204 -12.76 -5.01 14.89
C ILE A 204 -13.96 -5.58 14.12
N LEU A 205 -15.18 -5.30 14.56
CA LEU A 205 -16.38 -5.82 13.93
C LEU A 205 -16.84 -4.89 12.79
N PRO A 206 -17.50 -5.43 11.75
CA PRO A 206 -18.21 -4.60 10.80
C PRO A 206 -19.31 -3.79 11.49
N LYS A 207 -19.79 -2.74 10.82
CA LYS A 207 -20.93 -1.94 11.31
C LYS A 207 -22.26 -2.69 11.27
N HIS A 208 -22.35 -3.74 10.46
CA HIS A 208 -23.50 -4.64 10.39
C HIS A 208 -23.24 -5.87 11.28
N GLU A 209 -24.30 -6.59 11.64
CA GLU A 209 -24.19 -7.81 12.42
C GLU A 209 -23.44 -8.89 11.62
N LEU A 210 -22.37 -9.44 12.20
CA LEU A 210 -21.62 -10.54 11.63
C LEU A 210 -22.18 -11.86 12.16
N GLU A 211 -22.36 -12.84 11.27
CA GLU A 211 -22.79 -14.19 11.63
C GLU A 211 -21.92 -14.76 12.78
N PRO A 212 -22.53 -15.36 13.82
CA PRO A 212 -21.78 -15.88 14.97
C PRO A 212 -20.64 -16.82 14.58
N ALA A 213 -20.87 -17.70 13.59
CA ALA A 213 -19.86 -18.63 13.11
C ALA A 213 -18.62 -17.94 12.49
N LYS A 214 -18.81 -16.80 11.80
CA LYS A 214 -17.71 -16.00 11.27
C LYS A 214 -17.01 -15.22 12.37
N LYS A 215 -17.78 -14.67 13.32
CA LYS A 215 -17.26 -13.94 14.48
C LYS A 215 -16.29 -14.79 15.31
N GLU A 216 -16.66 -16.04 15.62
CA GLU A 216 -15.80 -16.97 16.38
C GLU A 216 -14.47 -17.27 15.68
N LYS A 217 -14.41 -17.12 14.36
CA LYS A 217 -13.22 -17.43 13.55
C LYS A 217 -12.35 -16.21 13.25
N LEU A 218 -12.68 -15.02 13.75
CA LEU A 218 -11.83 -13.84 13.57
C LEU A 218 -10.51 -14.00 14.31
N PHE A 219 -9.41 -13.63 13.68
CA PHE A 219 -8.07 -13.73 14.24
C PHE A 219 -7.68 -12.49 15.04
N ALA A 220 -6.88 -12.68 16.09
CA ALA A 220 -6.20 -11.60 16.79
C ALA A 220 -5.00 -11.12 15.94
N MET A 221 -5.01 -9.86 15.52
CA MET A 221 -4.00 -9.26 14.66
C MET A 221 -3.58 -7.87 15.14
N GLY A 222 -2.52 -7.29 14.58
CA GLY A 222 -2.03 -5.95 14.92
C GLY A 222 -2.95 -4.80 14.51
N LYS A 223 -4.01 -5.05 13.74
CA LYS A 223 -4.92 -4.03 13.20
C LYS A 223 -6.37 -4.41 13.37
N GLU A 224 -7.18 -3.40 13.64
CA GLU A 224 -8.60 -3.49 13.90
C GLU A 224 -9.34 -4.11 12.71
N ARG A 225 -8.94 -3.75 11.49
CA ARG A 225 -9.56 -4.24 10.24
C ARG A 225 -8.84 -5.44 9.63
N GLY A 226 -7.99 -6.13 10.38
CA GLY A 226 -7.14 -7.19 9.85
C GLY A 226 -7.90 -8.42 9.29
N ASN A 227 -9.17 -8.57 9.65
CA ASN A 227 -10.01 -9.68 9.20
C ASN A 227 -11.00 -9.28 8.08
N VAL A 228 -10.99 -8.03 7.60
CA VAL A 228 -12.03 -7.53 6.67
C VAL A 228 -12.06 -8.30 5.35
N GLN A 229 -10.91 -8.77 4.87
CA GLN A 229 -10.76 -9.44 3.59
C GLN A 229 -9.73 -10.57 3.69
N ILE A 230 -9.98 -11.71 3.05
CA ILE A 230 -9.08 -12.88 3.08
C ILE A 230 -7.66 -12.54 2.63
N GLY A 231 -7.51 -11.63 1.65
CA GLY A 231 -6.21 -11.18 1.19
C GLY A 231 -5.35 -10.54 2.28
N TYR A 232 -5.98 -9.79 3.19
CA TYR A 232 -5.30 -9.23 4.35
C TYR A 232 -4.83 -10.34 5.29
N VAL A 233 -5.72 -11.30 5.57
CA VAL A 233 -5.45 -12.45 6.45
C VAL A 233 -4.34 -13.34 5.88
N MET A 234 -4.30 -13.53 4.57
CA MET A 234 -3.24 -14.24 3.86
C MET A 234 -1.87 -13.60 4.12
N MET A 235 -1.76 -12.27 3.92
CA MET A 235 -0.50 -11.55 4.14
C MET A 235 -0.09 -11.56 5.61
N ASN A 236 -1.04 -11.32 6.52
CA ASN A 236 -0.77 -11.32 7.95
C ASN A 236 -0.26 -12.68 8.43
N THR A 237 -0.93 -13.76 8.02
CA THR A 237 -0.53 -15.13 8.33
C THR A 237 0.85 -15.47 7.75
N LEU A 238 1.11 -15.07 6.50
CA LEU A 238 2.41 -15.30 5.86
C LEU A 238 3.56 -14.67 6.65
N PHE A 239 3.42 -13.40 7.04
CA PHE A 239 4.47 -12.69 7.78
C PHE A 239 4.55 -13.10 9.25
N LEU A 240 3.46 -13.60 9.86
CA LEU A 240 3.51 -14.26 11.17
C LEU A 240 4.39 -15.51 11.10
N ARG A 241 4.15 -16.39 10.12
CA ARG A 241 4.95 -17.60 9.91
C ARG A 241 6.41 -17.25 9.62
N GLU A 242 6.66 -16.25 8.78
CA GLU A 242 8.03 -15.83 8.48
C GLU A 242 8.76 -15.29 9.72
N HIS A 243 8.07 -14.51 10.56
CA HIS A 243 8.66 -14.06 11.82
C HIS A 243 9.02 -15.24 12.72
N ASN A 244 8.08 -16.15 12.99
CA ASN A 244 8.30 -17.31 13.85
C ASN A 244 9.41 -18.22 13.30
N ARG A 245 9.48 -18.42 11.98
CA ARG A 245 10.55 -19.16 11.29
C ARG A 245 11.90 -18.49 11.47
N ILE A 246 11.99 -17.16 11.34
CA ILE A 246 13.25 -16.43 11.58
C ILE A 246 13.68 -16.58 13.03
N CYS A 247 12.76 -16.51 13.99
CA CYS A 247 13.07 -16.74 15.41
C CYS A 247 13.67 -18.13 15.65
N ASP A 248 13.12 -19.19 15.02
CA ASP A 248 13.69 -20.54 15.11
C ASP A 248 15.10 -20.62 14.51
N VAL A 249 15.31 -19.99 13.36
CA VAL A 249 16.64 -19.94 12.72
C VAL A 249 17.65 -19.23 13.61
N LEU A 250 17.27 -18.08 14.20
CA LEU A 250 18.13 -17.33 15.10
C LEU A 250 18.44 -18.13 16.37
N ALA A 251 17.43 -18.73 17.01
CA ALA A 251 17.62 -19.54 18.22
C ALA A 251 18.53 -20.76 17.97
N GLY A 252 18.47 -21.35 16.77
CA GLY A 252 19.36 -22.44 16.36
C GLY A 252 20.83 -22.04 16.18
N HIS A 253 21.12 -20.76 15.90
CA HIS A 253 22.49 -20.25 15.73
C HIS A 253 23.02 -19.53 16.97
N TYR A 254 22.14 -18.99 17.82
CA TYR A 254 22.49 -18.15 18.95
C TYR A 254 21.79 -18.64 20.23
N SER A 255 22.34 -19.69 20.85
CA SER A 255 21.76 -20.36 22.02
C SER A 255 21.71 -19.49 23.29
N ASP A 256 22.47 -18.40 23.33
CA ASP A 256 22.57 -17.45 24.43
C ASP A 256 21.56 -16.29 24.32
N TRP A 257 20.83 -16.17 23.21
CA TRP A 257 19.86 -15.09 23.01
C TRP A 257 18.55 -15.37 23.73
N ASP A 258 18.03 -14.35 24.42
CA ASP A 258 16.74 -14.42 25.10
C ASP A 258 15.56 -14.13 24.15
N ASP A 259 14.34 -14.29 24.68
CA ASP A 259 13.09 -14.05 23.95
C ASP A 259 13.03 -12.65 23.31
N GLU A 260 13.43 -11.62 24.07
CA GLU A 260 13.36 -10.24 23.62
C GLU A 260 14.33 -9.99 22.46
N ARG A 261 15.58 -10.46 22.57
CA ARG A 261 16.58 -10.29 21.52
C ARG A 261 16.19 -11.05 20.25
N LEU A 262 15.67 -12.28 20.38
CA LEU A 262 15.16 -13.04 19.24
C LEU A 262 14.01 -12.29 18.54
N PHE A 263 13.02 -11.83 19.31
CA PHE A 263 11.86 -11.11 18.79
C PHE A 263 12.27 -9.82 18.05
N GLN A 264 13.07 -8.96 18.69
CA GLN A 264 13.45 -7.68 18.09
C GLN A 264 14.34 -7.86 16.85
N THR A 265 15.25 -8.83 16.86
CA THR A 265 16.09 -9.11 15.69
C THR A 265 15.24 -9.66 14.54
N ALA A 266 14.32 -10.59 14.80
CA ALA A 266 13.41 -11.10 13.78
C ALA A 266 12.48 -10.01 13.24
N ARG A 267 11.96 -9.12 14.09
CA ARG A 267 11.18 -7.95 13.67
C ARG A 267 11.97 -7.04 12.73
N ASN A 268 13.22 -6.72 13.07
CA ASN A 268 14.09 -5.90 12.23
C ASN A 268 14.30 -6.53 10.85
N ILE A 269 14.58 -7.84 10.80
CA ILE A 269 14.72 -8.60 9.54
C ILE A 269 13.44 -8.51 8.71
N VAL A 270 12.27 -8.80 9.31
CA VAL A 270 10.98 -8.77 8.61
C VAL A 270 10.65 -7.38 8.05
N ILE A 271 10.95 -6.30 8.78
CA ILE A 271 10.76 -4.93 8.28
C ILE A 271 11.60 -4.69 7.02
N VAL A 272 12.88 -5.07 7.04
CA VAL A 272 13.77 -4.91 5.88
C VAL A 272 13.32 -5.79 4.71
N LEU A 273 12.89 -7.02 4.97
CA LEU A 273 12.31 -7.89 3.94
C LEU A 273 11.09 -7.25 3.27
N LEU A 274 10.19 -6.65 4.05
CA LEU A 274 9.05 -5.94 3.49
C LEU A 274 9.49 -4.75 2.63
N ILE A 275 10.41 -3.91 3.11
CA ILE A 275 10.91 -2.76 2.34
C ILE A 275 11.55 -3.22 1.02
N LYS A 276 12.29 -4.34 1.05
CA LYS A 276 12.86 -4.96 -0.15
C LYS A 276 11.77 -5.39 -1.12
N ILE A 277 10.77 -6.16 -0.69
CA ILE A 277 9.65 -6.57 -1.55
C ILE A 277 8.91 -5.34 -2.12
N VAL A 278 8.71 -4.32 -1.30
CA VAL A 278 8.05 -3.08 -1.73
C VAL A 278 8.82 -2.39 -2.86
N LEU A 279 10.13 -2.21 -2.71
CA LEU A 279 10.94 -1.48 -3.70
C LEU A 279 11.28 -2.34 -4.93
N GLU A 280 11.60 -3.62 -4.75
CA GLU A 280 12.11 -4.49 -5.81
C GLU A 280 11.01 -5.20 -6.60
N GLU A 281 9.82 -5.38 -6.02
CA GLU A 281 8.69 -6.08 -6.66
C GLU A 281 7.50 -5.14 -6.87
N TYR A 282 6.97 -4.56 -5.80
CA TYR A 282 5.71 -3.81 -5.83
C TYR A 282 5.83 -2.46 -6.58
N ILE A 283 6.84 -1.64 -6.30
CA ILE A 283 7.08 -0.38 -7.03
C ILE A 283 7.43 -0.65 -8.49
N ASN A 284 8.21 -1.70 -8.77
CA ASN A 284 8.51 -2.14 -10.13
C ASN A 284 7.29 -2.66 -10.88
N HIS A 285 6.30 -3.22 -10.18
CA HIS A 285 4.99 -3.56 -10.75
C HIS A 285 4.15 -2.30 -11.04
N ILE A 286 4.15 -1.30 -10.17
CA ILE A 286 3.39 -0.05 -10.42
C ILE A 286 3.95 0.68 -11.64
N ALA A 287 5.28 0.80 -11.71
CA ALA A 287 5.98 1.52 -12.76
C ALA A 287 5.96 0.77 -14.11
N PRO A 288 5.90 1.48 -15.25
CA PRO A 288 5.97 0.88 -16.58
C PRO A 288 7.40 0.65 -17.09
N TYR A 289 8.42 0.79 -16.24
CA TYR A 289 9.80 0.92 -16.69
C TYR A 289 10.51 -0.42 -16.92
N ASN A 290 11.42 -0.41 -17.88
CA ASN A 290 12.34 -1.52 -18.16
C ASN A 290 13.42 -1.64 -17.09
N PHE A 291 13.91 -0.50 -16.57
CA PHE A 291 14.80 -0.47 -15.41
C PHE A 291 14.06 -0.99 -14.16
N LYS A 292 14.66 -1.96 -13.44
CA LYS A 292 14.13 -2.47 -12.19
C LYS A 292 14.85 -1.84 -11.01
N PHE A 293 14.11 -1.07 -10.22
CA PHE A 293 14.60 -0.47 -8.99
C PHE A 293 14.97 -1.54 -7.98
N PHE A 294 15.99 -1.26 -7.16
CA PHE A 294 16.41 -2.15 -6.08
C PHE A 294 16.84 -1.35 -4.84
N VAL A 295 16.89 -2.02 -3.68
CA VAL A 295 17.26 -1.37 -2.42
C VAL A 295 18.78 -1.20 -2.36
N ASP A 296 19.23 0.05 -2.29
CA ASP A 296 20.65 0.43 -2.17
C ASP A 296 20.78 1.54 -1.13
N PRO A 297 20.61 1.23 0.17
CA PRO A 297 20.31 2.23 1.17
C PRO A 297 21.48 3.20 1.40
N LEU A 298 22.71 2.68 1.40
CA LEU A 298 23.95 3.45 1.58
C LEU A 298 24.16 4.49 0.47
N SER A 299 23.52 4.33 -0.69
CA SER A 299 23.65 5.29 -1.79
C SER A 299 22.98 6.64 -1.50
N PHE A 300 22.10 6.74 -0.50
CA PHE A 300 21.21 7.89 -0.31
C PHE A 300 21.42 8.69 0.98
N THR A 301 22.31 8.24 1.87
CA THR A 301 22.50 8.82 3.22
C THR A 301 22.83 10.31 3.23
N ASN A 302 23.45 10.80 2.16
CA ASN A 302 23.84 12.22 1.98
C ASN A 302 22.84 13.04 1.15
N GLU A 303 21.70 12.49 0.74
CA GLU A 303 20.73 13.23 -0.07
C GLU A 303 19.94 14.24 0.78
N LYS A 304 19.59 15.38 0.17
CA LYS A 304 18.81 16.44 0.84
C LYS A 304 17.43 15.96 1.31
N TRP A 305 16.83 15.02 0.58
CA TRP A 305 15.52 14.44 0.92
C TRP A 305 15.60 13.33 1.97
N TYR A 306 16.80 12.88 2.35
CA TYR A 306 16.98 11.83 3.35
C TYR A 306 16.64 12.39 4.74
N ARG A 307 15.35 12.41 5.06
CA ARG A 307 14.76 13.02 6.26
C ARG A 307 13.67 12.10 6.80
N GLN A 308 13.45 12.16 8.11
CA GLN A 308 12.46 11.35 8.80
C GLN A 308 11.11 11.37 8.07
N ASN A 309 10.47 10.20 8.04
CA ASN A 309 9.18 10.08 7.40
C ASN A 309 8.11 10.89 8.16
N TRP A 310 7.28 11.58 7.39
CA TRP A 310 6.00 12.11 7.82
C TRP A 310 5.03 11.98 6.65
N MET A 311 4.02 11.15 6.84
CA MET A 311 3.00 10.87 5.84
C MET A 311 2.14 12.12 5.57
N THR A 312 1.86 12.38 4.31
CA THR A 312 0.98 13.48 3.92
C THR A 312 -0.46 13.02 3.71
N LEU A 313 -1.41 13.94 3.82
CA LEU A 313 -2.81 13.65 3.52
C LEU A 313 -2.99 13.27 2.03
N GLU A 314 -2.25 13.92 1.14
CA GLU A 314 -2.25 13.64 -0.28
C GLU A 314 -1.80 12.19 -0.56
N PHE A 315 -0.76 11.72 0.13
CA PHE A 315 -0.31 10.33 0.04
C PHE A 315 -1.33 9.34 0.61
N ASN A 316 -2.10 9.74 1.62
CA ASN A 316 -3.22 8.95 2.13
C ASN A 316 -4.34 8.81 1.08
N LEU A 317 -4.75 9.91 0.47
CA LEU A 317 -5.87 9.96 -0.47
C LEU A 317 -5.55 9.32 -1.81
N LEU A 318 -4.32 9.49 -2.33
CA LEU A 318 -3.93 8.89 -3.61
C LEU A 318 -3.88 7.36 -3.58
N TYR A 319 -3.82 6.76 -2.39
CA TYR A 319 -3.74 5.31 -2.18
C TYR A 319 -5.11 4.62 -2.00
N ARG A 320 -6.22 5.35 -2.19
CA ARG A 320 -7.59 4.83 -2.09
C ARG A 320 -7.99 4.05 -3.35
N TRP A 321 -7.26 2.99 -3.66
CA TRP A 321 -7.40 2.20 -4.89
C TRP A 321 -8.57 1.21 -4.86
N HIS A 322 -9.75 1.66 -4.39
CA HIS A 322 -10.93 0.80 -4.21
C HIS A 322 -11.47 0.20 -5.51
N SER A 323 -11.22 0.85 -6.65
CA SER A 323 -11.57 0.34 -7.98
C SER A 323 -10.81 -0.92 -8.40
N LEU A 324 -9.72 -1.28 -7.71
CA LEU A 324 -9.05 -2.58 -7.86
C LEU A 324 -9.91 -3.76 -7.41
N VAL A 325 -10.93 -3.53 -6.59
CA VAL A 325 -11.74 -4.62 -6.02
C VAL A 325 -12.75 -5.11 -7.07
N PRO A 326 -12.64 -6.36 -7.58
CA PRO A 326 -13.56 -6.86 -8.59
C PRO A 326 -14.94 -7.20 -7.99
N ASN A 327 -15.95 -7.41 -8.81
CA ASN A 327 -17.28 -7.87 -8.34
C ASN A 327 -17.20 -9.29 -7.79
N GLU A 328 -16.43 -10.14 -8.45
CA GLU A 328 -16.35 -11.58 -8.22
C GLU A 328 -14.90 -12.03 -8.27
N VAL A 329 -14.63 -13.14 -7.59
CA VAL A 329 -13.34 -13.81 -7.59
C VAL A 329 -13.50 -15.29 -7.86
N TYR A 330 -12.44 -15.89 -8.36
CA TYR A 330 -12.35 -17.33 -8.55
C TYR A 330 -11.55 -17.95 -7.42
N LEU A 331 -12.15 -18.91 -6.72
CA LEU A 331 -11.46 -19.83 -5.84
C LEU A 331 -11.44 -21.22 -6.49
N ASP A 332 -10.27 -21.68 -6.93
CA ASP A 332 -10.15 -22.76 -7.92
C ASP A 332 -10.98 -22.46 -9.19
N SER A 333 -11.98 -23.30 -9.49
CA SER A 333 -12.93 -23.10 -10.60
C SER A 333 -14.27 -22.49 -10.15
N HIS A 334 -14.43 -22.17 -8.87
CA HIS A 334 -15.68 -21.64 -8.32
C HIS A 334 -15.66 -20.12 -8.31
N LYS A 335 -16.68 -19.53 -8.95
CA LYS A 335 -16.89 -18.08 -9.00
C LYS A 335 -17.79 -17.67 -7.84
N ILE A 336 -17.34 -16.72 -7.03
CA ILE A 336 -18.09 -16.18 -5.88
C ILE A 336 -18.03 -14.66 -5.88
N ALA A 337 -18.99 -13.99 -5.23
CA ALA A 337 -18.91 -12.55 -5.07
C ALA A 337 -17.74 -12.17 -4.14
N ILE A 338 -17.03 -11.06 -4.42
CA ILE A 338 -15.93 -10.58 -3.57
C ILE A 338 -16.39 -10.29 -2.13
N THR A 339 -17.67 -9.99 -1.94
CA THR A 339 -18.26 -9.73 -0.62
C THR A 339 -18.38 -11.00 0.21
N GLU A 340 -18.44 -12.19 -0.41
CA GLU A 340 -18.45 -13.47 0.31
C GLU A 340 -17.10 -13.80 0.96
N THR A 341 -16.01 -13.20 0.46
CA THR A 341 -14.68 -13.33 1.05
C THR A 341 -14.46 -12.35 2.21
N GLN A 342 -15.36 -11.39 2.42
CA GLN A 342 -15.24 -10.46 3.55
C GLN A 342 -15.55 -11.15 4.87
N TRP A 343 -14.72 -10.91 5.89
CA TRP A 343 -14.86 -11.47 7.24
C TRP A 343 -14.91 -13.01 7.28
N ASN A 344 -14.41 -13.68 6.24
CA ASN A 344 -14.49 -15.14 6.10
C ASN A 344 -13.11 -15.79 6.22
N THR A 345 -12.53 -15.71 7.43
CA THR A 345 -11.21 -16.29 7.74
C THR A 345 -11.16 -17.81 7.56
N GLU A 346 -12.30 -18.49 7.62
CA GLU A 346 -12.40 -19.93 7.35
C GLU A 346 -11.98 -20.29 5.93
N MET A 347 -12.23 -19.42 4.94
CA MET A 347 -11.73 -19.64 3.58
C MET A 347 -10.19 -19.71 3.55
N VAL A 348 -9.51 -19.03 4.48
CA VAL A 348 -8.04 -19.09 4.60
C VAL A 348 -7.59 -20.40 5.22
N THR A 349 -8.22 -20.83 6.32
CA THR A 349 -7.81 -22.03 7.07
C THR A 349 -8.20 -23.35 6.40
N SER A 350 -9.30 -23.34 5.64
CA SER A 350 -9.76 -24.52 4.88
C SER A 350 -8.97 -24.75 3.59
N ARG A 351 -8.44 -23.68 2.98
CA ARG A 351 -7.79 -23.76 1.67
C ARG A 351 -6.26 -23.68 1.70
N GLY A 352 -5.70 -23.01 2.71
CA GLY A 352 -4.26 -22.84 2.88
C GLY A 352 -3.66 -21.73 2.00
N LEU A 353 -2.54 -21.17 2.45
CA LEU A 353 -1.93 -20.00 1.79
C LEU A 353 -1.46 -20.29 0.36
N GLY A 354 -0.83 -21.43 0.11
CA GLY A 354 -0.25 -21.76 -1.20
C GLY A 354 -1.27 -21.62 -2.33
N ARG A 355 -2.44 -22.26 -2.18
CA ARG A 355 -3.51 -22.20 -3.16
C ARG A 355 -4.13 -20.80 -3.27
N LEU A 356 -4.32 -20.09 -2.16
CA LEU A 356 -4.93 -18.76 -2.18
C LEU A 356 -4.05 -17.71 -2.86
N PHE A 357 -2.74 -17.79 -2.66
CA PHE A 357 -1.79 -16.94 -3.38
C PHE A 357 -1.80 -17.25 -4.89
N GLU A 358 -1.93 -18.52 -5.27
CA GLU A 358 -2.05 -18.92 -6.67
C GLU A 358 -3.34 -18.41 -7.31
N ASP A 359 -4.48 -18.55 -6.65
CA ASP A 359 -5.76 -18.02 -7.13
C ASP A 359 -5.70 -16.50 -7.31
N ALA A 360 -5.19 -15.78 -6.31
CA ALA A 360 -5.06 -14.34 -6.37
C ALA A 360 -4.07 -13.90 -7.48
N SER A 361 -3.07 -14.73 -7.79
CA SER A 361 -2.11 -14.48 -8.87
C SER A 361 -2.65 -14.81 -10.27
N ASN A 362 -3.66 -15.68 -10.36
CA ASN A 362 -4.20 -16.17 -11.64
C ASN A 362 -5.38 -15.34 -12.18
N GLN A 363 -5.85 -14.35 -11.43
CA GLN A 363 -6.97 -13.52 -11.83
C GLN A 363 -6.63 -12.03 -11.73
N ALA A 364 -7.27 -11.23 -12.58
CA ALA A 364 -7.07 -9.79 -12.62
C ALA A 364 -7.77 -9.09 -11.45
N ALA A 365 -7.16 -8.02 -10.96
CA ALA A 365 -7.87 -7.00 -10.18
C ALA A 365 -8.73 -6.13 -11.12
N GLY A 366 -9.56 -5.27 -10.56
CA GLY A 366 -10.13 -4.14 -11.29
C GLY A 366 -9.05 -3.16 -11.74
N GLU A 367 -9.35 -2.34 -12.73
CA GLU A 367 -8.53 -1.21 -13.17
C GLU A 367 -8.77 0.01 -12.27
N ILE A 368 -7.70 0.73 -11.91
CA ILE A 368 -7.84 1.99 -11.17
C ILE A 368 -8.45 3.04 -12.10
N GLY A 369 -9.62 3.56 -11.72
CA GLY A 369 -10.22 4.68 -12.44
C GLY A 369 -11.68 4.94 -12.07
N VAL A 370 -12.27 5.90 -12.78
CA VAL A 370 -13.70 6.24 -12.75
C VAL A 370 -14.57 5.09 -13.28
N PHE A 371 -15.85 5.09 -12.86
CA PHE A 371 -16.86 4.06 -13.19
C PHE A 371 -16.50 2.63 -12.79
N ASN A 372 -15.58 2.46 -11.85
CA ASN A 372 -15.08 1.15 -11.48
C ASN A 372 -15.00 0.90 -9.97
N THR A 373 -15.55 1.76 -9.12
CA THR A 373 -15.63 1.48 -7.68
C THR A 373 -16.83 0.59 -7.37
N ALA A 374 -16.60 -0.52 -6.65
CA ALA A 374 -17.66 -1.45 -6.27
C ALA A 374 -18.73 -0.75 -5.40
N PRO A 375 -20.03 -1.10 -5.53
CA PRO A 375 -21.11 -0.43 -4.81
C PRO A 375 -20.92 -0.35 -3.29
N PHE A 376 -20.39 -1.39 -2.65
CA PHE A 376 -20.16 -1.41 -1.20
C PHE A 376 -18.96 -0.55 -0.74
N LEU A 377 -18.17 0.01 -1.67
CA LEU A 377 -17.03 0.88 -1.39
C LEU A 377 -17.29 2.34 -1.75
N ILE A 378 -18.38 2.67 -2.45
CA ILE A 378 -18.62 4.02 -2.97
C ILE A 378 -18.63 5.09 -1.87
N ASP A 379 -19.21 4.79 -0.72
CA ASP A 379 -19.22 5.70 0.43
C ASP A 379 -17.81 6.00 0.96
N THR A 380 -16.86 5.10 0.74
CA THR A 380 -15.45 5.30 1.12
C THR A 380 -14.75 6.27 0.17
N ASP A 381 -15.04 6.21 -1.13
CA ASP A 381 -14.57 7.19 -2.11
C ASP A 381 -15.16 8.58 -1.81
N LEU A 382 -16.47 8.66 -1.58
CA LEU A 382 -17.14 9.94 -1.28
C LEU A 382 -16.59 10.57 0.01
N LYS A 383 -16.30 9.77 1.04
CA LYS A 383 -15.62 10.25 2.26
C LYS A 383 -14.19 10.72 2.01
N SER A 384 -13.49 10.12 1.04
CA SER A 384 -12.14 10.53 0.65
C SER A 384 -12.17 11.88 -0.07
N ILE A 385 -13.18 12.12 -0.90
CA ILE A 385 -13.45 13.42 -1.53
C ILE A 385 -13.78 14.47 -0.44
N GLN A 386 -14.70 14.15 0.47
CA GLN A 386 -15.04 15.05 1.58
C GLN A 386 -13.82 15.38 2.45
N GLN A 387 -12.98 14.40 2.77
CA GLN A 387 -11.73 14.63 3.50
C GLN A 387 -10.79 15.61 2.78
N GLY A 388 -10.76 15.56 1.44
CA GLY A 388 -10.03 16.54 0.63
C GLY A 388 -10.59 17.95 0.74
N ARG A 389 -11.93 18.11 0.80
CA ARG A 389 -12.62 19.39 1.01
C ARG A 389 -12.36 19.95 2.40
N ASP A 390 -12.52 19.12 3.43
CA ASP A 390 -12.29 19.52 4.83
C ASP A 390 -10.85 19.99 5.05
N ALA A 391 -9.88 19.36 4.36
CA ALA A 391 -8.48 19.76 4.38
C ALA A 391 -8.13 20.93 3.45
N ARG A 392 -9.10 21.38 2.66
CA ARG A 392 -8.97 22.43 1.65
C ARG A 392 -7.80 22.16 0.70
N LEU A 393 -7.76 20.96 0.12
CA LEU A 393 -6.73 20.61 -0.84
C LEU A 393 -6.84 21.45 -2.11
N ALA A 394 -5.69 21.79 -2.69
CA ALA A 394 -5.61 22.48 -3.97
C ALA A 394 -6.19 21.63 -5.12
N SER A 395 -6.40 22.25 -6.28
CA SER A 395 -6.97 21.57 -7.45
C SER A 395 -6.03 20.49 -7.97
N TYR A 396 -6.58 19.53 -8.71
CA TYR A 396 -5.80 18.54 -9.46
C TYR A 396 -4.70 19.19 -10.32
N ASN A 397 -4.99 20.32 -10.97
CA ASN A 397 -4.01 21.04 -11.78
C ASN A 397 -2.89 21.67 -10.95
N ASP A 398 -3.15 22.11 -9.72
CA ASP A 398 -2.10 22.63 -8.82
C ASP A 398 -1.13 21.50 -8.43
N TYR A 399 -1.64 20.28 -8.21
CA TYR A 399 -0.80 19.11 -7.97
C TYR A 399 -0.05 18.63 -9.21
N ARG A 400 -0.63 18.77 -10.42
CA ARG A 400 0.11 18.56 -11.67
C ARG A 400 1.31 19.48 -11.75
N GLU A 401 1.10 20.78 -11.51
CA GLU A 401 2.15 21.79 -11.56
C GLU A 401 3.23 21.55 -10.49
N LEU A 402 2.83 21.27 -9.24
CA LEU A 402 3.75 20.86 -8.16
C LEU A 402 4.66 19.72 -8.63
N CYS A 403 4.08 18.73 -9.33
CA CYS A 403 4.74 17.54 -9.81
C CYS A 403 5.44 17.70 -11.17
N GLN A 404 5.61 18.94 -11.66
CA GLN A 404 6.26 19.28 -12.93
C GLN A 404 5.54 18.74 -14.18
N PHE A 405 4.22 18.58 -14.11
CA PHE A 405 3.37 18.42 -15.27
C PHE A 405 2.76 19.78 -15.66
N PRO A 406 2.61 20.07 -16.97
CA PRO A 406 1.75 21.17 -17.39
C PRO A 406 0.31 20.99 -16.88
N ARG A 407 -0.34 22.09 -16.52
CA ARG A 407 -1.78 22.11 -16.25
C ARG A 407 -2.54 21.64 -17.49
N VAL A 408 -3.53 20.78 -17.29
CA VAL A 408 -4.48 20.44 -18.36
C VAL A 408 -5.37 21.65 -18.65
N THR A 409 -5.82 21.78 -19.88
CA THR A 409 -6.72 22.85 -20.36
C THR A 409 -8.01 22.31 -20.95
N ASP A 410 -8.13 20.99 -21.11
CA ASP A 410 -9.34 20.31 -21.59
C ASP A 410 -9.48 18.94 -20.89
N PHE A 411 -10.71 18.44 -20.81
CA PHE A 411 -11.04 17.17 -20.15
C PHE A 411 -10.50 15.96 -20.94
N ASP A 412 -10.35 16.06 -22.26
CA ASP A 412 -9.77 15.02 -23.11
C ASP A 412 -8.29 14.74 -22.81
N GLN A 413 -7.63 15.65 -22.08
CA GLN A 413 -6.24 15.49 -21.64
C GLN A 413 -6.10 14.68 -20.36
N ILE A 414 -7.21 14.48 -19.63
CA ILE A 414 -7.28 13.68 -18.40
C ILE A 414 -7.64 12.24 -18.76
N THR A 415 -8.67 12.04 -19.59
CA THR A 415 -9.19 10.71 -19.95
C THR A 415 -9.68 10.64 -21.39
N GLY A 416 -9.48 9.50 -22.04
CA GLY A 416 -10.08 9.16 -23.33
C GLY A 416 -11.52 8.67 -23.22
N ASN A 417 -12.06 8.50 -22.01
CA ASN A 417 -13.45 8.14 -21.81
C ASN A 417 -14.37 9.36 -22.01
N VAL A 418 -15.09 9.37 -23.12
CA VAL A 418 -16.01 10.47 -23.51
C VAL A 418 -17.14 10.69 -22.49
N GLU A 419 -17.62 9.65 -21.81
CA GLU A 419 -18.63 9.81 -20.76
C GLU A 419 -18.04 10.50 -19.52
N ALA A 420 -16.84 10.11 -19.11
CA ALA A 420 -16.11 10.79 -18.03
C ALA A 420 -15.83 12.26 -18.38
N GLN A 421 -15.39 12.55 -19.60
CA GLN A 421 -15.18 13.93 -20.07
C GLN A 421 -16.46 14.77 -19.95
N LYS A 422 -17.60 14.24 -20.42
CA LYS A 422 -18.90 14.91 -20.34
C LYS A 422 -19.35 15.14 -18.90
N LEU A 423 -19.21 14.14 -18.03
CA LEU A 423 -19.56 14.26 -16.62
C LEU A 423 -18.66 15.28 -15.92
N LEU A 424 -17.33 15.20 -16.08
CA LEU A 424 -16.40 16.16 -15.49
C LEU A 424 -16.69 17.59 -15.95
N LYS A 425 -17.00 17.79 -17.24
CA LYS A 425 -17.40 19.10 -17.77
C LYS A 425 -18.71 19.60 -17.17
N ARG A 426 -19.72 18.73 -17.04
CA ARG A 426 -21.00 19.07 -16.41
C ARG A 426 -20.82 19.46 -14.94
N LEU A 427 -20.00 18.70 -14.22
CA LEU A 427 -19.80 18.85 -12.78
C LEU A 427 -18.92 20.08 -12.44
N TYR A 428 -17.79 20.26 -13.13
CA TYR A 428 -16.79 21.26 -12.76
C TYR A 428 -16.75 22.49 -13.68
N GLY A 429 -17.33 22.41 -14.88
CA GLY A 429 -17.28 23.44 -15.91
C GLY A 429 -15.91 23.59 -16.57
N HIS A 430 -14.86 23.76 -15.78
CA HIS A 430 -13.47 23.94 -16.20
C HIS A 430 -12.51 23.01 -15.44
N VAL A 431 -11.44 22.57 -16.11
CA VAL A 431 -10.47 21.60 -15.55
C VAL A 431 -9.70 22.10 -14.33
N ASP A 432 -9.53 23.42 -14.18
CA ASP A 432 -8.90 24.02 -13.00
C ASP A 432 -9.75 23.89 -11.72
N ASN A 433 -11.04 23.56 -11.85
CA ASN A 433 -11.92 23.38 -10.70
C ASN A 433 -11.93 21.93 -10.19
N ILE A 434 -11.28 21.00 -10.90
CA ILE A 434 -11.30 19.58 -10.55
C ILE A 434 -10.55 19.36 -9.22
N GLU A 435 -11.23 18.72 -8.27
CA GLU A 435 -10.66 18.36 -6.97
C GLU A 435 -9.54 17.33 -7.11
N PHE A 436 -8.55 17.37 -6.20
CA PHE A 436 -7.39 16.48 -6.22
C PHE A 436 -7.76 14.99 -6.41
N TYR A 437 -8.60 14.45 -5.52
CA TYR A 437 -9.02 13.05 -5.59
C TYR A 437 -9.68 12.72 -6.93
N VAL A 438 -10.61 13.57 -7.37
CA VAL A 438 -11.37 13.34 -8.60
C VAL A 438 -10.48 13.32 -9.82
N GLY A 439 -9.55 14.27 -9.94
CA GLY A 439 -8.62 14.31 -11.06
C GLY A 439 -7.64 13.14 -11.07
N LEU A 440 -7.19 12.65 -9.91
CA LEU A 440 -6.29 11.49 -9.83
C LEU A 440 -6.92 10.22 -10.41
N PHE A 441 -8.17 9.93 -10.04
CA PHE A 441 -8.86 8.71 -10.48
C PHE A 441 -9.57 8.86 -11.82
N ALA A 442 -9.80 10.10 -12.28
CA ALA A 442 -10.22 10.34 -13.65
C ALA A 442 -9.08 10.16 -14.67
N GLU A 443 -7.82 10.35 -14.26
CA GLU A 443 -6.68 10.22 -15.18
C GLU A 443 -6.47 8.77 -15.64
N ASP A 444 -6.40 8.55 -16.96
CA ASP A 444 -6.23 7.21 -17.51
C ASP A 444 -4.93 6.55 -17.04
N THR A 445 -5.00 5.24 -16.78
CA THR A 445 -3.83 4.40 -16.56
C THR A 445 -2.90 4.45 -17.78
N ARG A 446 -1.58 4.45 -17.54
CA ARG A 446 -0.61 4.38 -18.63
C ARG A 446 -0.46 2.95 -19.11
N GLU A 447 -0.11 2.78 -20.38
CA GLU A 447 0.28 1.47 -20.92
C GLU A 447 1.35 0.83 -20.04
N ASN A 448 1.14 -0.44 -19.70
CA ASN A 448 2.00 -1.19 -18.80
C ASN A 448 2.24 -0.50 -17.43
N SER A 449 1.30 0.28 -16.89
CA SER A 449 1.37 0.83 -15.52
C SER A 449 0.12 0.42 -14.74
N ALA A 450 0.25 0.30 -13.42
CA ALA A 450 -0.91 0.03 -12.56
C ALA A 450 -1.77 1.29 -12.31
N VAL A 451 -1.24 2.48 -12.60
CA VAL A 451 -1.80 3.77 -12.17
C VAL A 451 -1.67 4.86 -13.25
N GLY A 452 -2.44 5.94 -13.11
CA GLY A 452 -2.28 7.18 -13.87
C GLY A 452 -0.92 7.87 -13.66
N ALA A 453 -0.60 8.84 -14.51
CA ALA A 453 0.71 9.52 -14.51
C ALA A 453 0.97 10.31 -13.22
N LEU A 454 -0.01 11.05 -12.71
CA LEU A 454 0.12 11.86 -11.50
C LEU A 454 0.18 10.98 -10.24
N ILE A 455 -0.67 9.93 -10.14
CA ILE A 455 -0.57 8.94 -9.06
C ILE A 455 0.83 8.32 -9.06
N GLY A 456 1.32 7.83 -10.20
CA GLY A 456 2.66 7.23 -10.30
C GLY A 456 3.78 8.20 -9.94
N ARG A 457 3.65 9.49 -10.25
CA ARG A 457 4.60 10.54 -9.88
C ARG A 457 4.62 10.79 -8.38
N LEU A 458 3.46 10.93 -7.74
CA LEU A 458 3.34 11.13 -6.29
C LEU A 458 3.80 9.89 -5.52
N VAL A 459 3.46 8.68 -5.98
CA VAL A 459 4.02 7.43 -5.43
C VAL A 459 5.54 7.43 -5.52
N GLY A 460 6.12 7.84 -6.65
CA GLY A 460 7.58 7.95 -6.78
C GLY A 460 8.21 8.98 -5.83
N ILE A 461 7.55 10.11 -5.57
CA ILE A 461 8.03 11.13 -4.64
C ILE A 461 8.04 10.59 -3.20
N ASP A 462 6.91 10.07 -2.76
CA ASP A 462 6.68 9.71 -1.38
C ASP A 462 7.20 8.30 -1.07
N ALA A 463 6.84 7.27 -1.83
CA ALA A 463 7.20 5.88 -1.47
C ALA A 463 8.72 5.66 -1.38
N PHE A 464 9.52 6.19 -2.31
CA PHE A 464 10.98 6.08 -2.22
C PHE A 464 11.54 6.85 -1.03
N SER A 465 11.14 8.11 -0.85
CA SER A 465 11.66 8.95 0.23
C SER A 465 11.22 8.45 1.61
N GLN A 466 10.12 7.71 1.72
CA GLN A 466 9.64 7.09 2.95
C GLN A 466 10.36 5.77 3.27
N ALA A 467 10.45 4.87 2.28
CA ALA A 467 11.05 3.55 2.46
C ALA A 467 12.55 3.64 2.73
N LEU A 468 13.28 4.45 1.95
CA LEU A 468 14.74 4.54 2.04
C LEU A 468 15.23 5.31 3.27
N THR A 469 14.36 6.06 3.95
CA THR A 469 14.69 6.75 5.20
C THR A 469 14.31 5.96 6.45
N ASN A 470 13.85 4.72 6.30
CA ASN A 470 13.60 3.86 7.44
C ASN A 470 14.90 3.71 8.27
N PRO A 471 14.86 3.87 9.61
CA PRO A 471 16.07 3.81 10.43
C PRO A 471 16.89 2.52 10.25
N LEU A 472 16.25 1.39 9.97
CA LEU A 472 16.92 0.11 9.75
C LEU A 472 17.82 0.10 8.50
N LEU A 473 17.64 1.05 7.59
CA LEU A 473 18.46 1.23 6.39
C LEU A 473 19.57 2.28 6.56
N ALA A 474 19.68 2.93 7.72
CA ALA A 474 20.72 3.91 7.96
C ALA A 474 22.12 3.27 7.99
N GLU A 475 23.15 4.01 7.58
CA GLU A 475 24.54 3.52 7.45
C GLU A 475 25.08 2.80 8.67
N ASN A 476 24.82 3.34 9.88
CA ASN A 476 25.30 2.76 11.13
C ASN A 476 24.42 1.64 11.70
N ILE A 477 23.27 1.36 11.06
CA ILE A 477 22.28 0.38 11.51
C ILE A 477 22.19 -0.79 10.50
N PHE A 478 22.41 -0.54 9.21
CA PHE A 478 22.31 -1.57 8.18
C PHE A 478 23.52 -2.50 8.14
N ASN A 479 23.71 -3.32 9.18
CA ASN A 479 24.86 -4.21 9.34
C ASN A 479 24.56 -5.44 10.23
N GLU A 480 25.52 -6.36 10.28
CA GLU A 480 25.42 -7.63 11.01
C GLU A 480 25.25 -7.46 12.53
N ASN A 481 25.64 -6.33 13.14
CA ASN A 481 25.39 -6.15 14.58
C ASN A 481 23.90 -5.92 14.88
N THR A 482 23.14 -5.40 13.91
CA THR A 482 21.70 -5.17 14.05
C THR A 482 20.88 -6.39 13.65
N PHE A 483 21.27 -7.11 12.61
CA PHE A 483 20.48 -8.24 12.07
C PHE A 483 21.07 -9.62 12.38
N SER A 484 22.29 -9.69 12.91
CA SER A 484 23.18 -10.87 12.89
C SER A 484 23.69 -11.23 11.48
N PRO A 485 24.81 -11.96 11.35
CA PRO A 485 25.25 -12.53 10.08
C PRO A 485 24.15 -13.34 9.35
N ILE A 486 23.44 -14.21 10.09
CA ILE A 486 22.35 -15.03 9.55
C ILE A 486 21.16 -14.17 9.10
N GLY A 487 20.82 -13.10 9.84
CA GLY A 487 19.76 -12.19 9.42
C GLY A 487 20.13 -11.40 8.16
N MET A 488 21.39 -10.99 8.02
CA MET A 488 21.89 -10.37 6.80
C MET A 488 21.82 -11.34 5.61
N GLU A 489 22.14 -12.62 5.80
CA GLU A 489 21.98 -13.65 4.77
C GLU A 489 20.50 -13.80 4.35
N ILE A 490 19.57 -13.87 5.31
CA ILE A 490 18.12 -13.93 5.02
C ILE A 490 17.67 -12.72 4.18
N ILE A 491 18.14 -11.52 4.53
CA ILE A 491 17.83 -10.27 3.80
C ILE A 491 18.40 -10.30 2.38
N GLN A 492 19.63 -10.76 2.21
CA GLN A 492 20.31 -10.80 0.91
C GLN A 492 19.68 -11.84 -0.02
N THR A 493 19.34 -13.01 0.49
CA THR A 493 18.85 -14.16 -0.28
C THR A 493 17.36 -14.12 -0.59
N THR A 494 16.53 -13.43 0.21
CA THR A 494 15.11 -13.24 -0.10
C THR A 494 14.95 -12.23 -1.25
N ARG A 495 14.33 -12.63 -2.36
CA ARG A 495 14.19 -11.77 -3.55
C ARG A 495 12.79 -11.18 -3.73
N ASN A 496 11.76 -11.93 -3.38
CA ASN A 496 10.37 -11.58 -3.67
C ASN A 496 9.40 -12.28 -2.72
N LEU A 497 8.11 -11.96 -2.86
CA LEU A 497 7.04 -12.55 -2.07
C LEU A 497 6.91 -14.07 -2.27
N SER A 498 7.28 -14.59 -3.46
CA SER A 498 7.32 -16.03 -3.73
C SER A 498 8.31 -16.77 -2.83
N ASP A 499 9.50 -16.21 -2.62
CA ASP A 499 10.51 -16.81 -1.73
C ASP A 499 10.01 -16.83 -0.27
N VAL A 500 9.22 -15.84 0.16
CA VAL A 500 8.60 -15.82 1.50
C VAL A 500 7.50 -16.86 1.60
N LEU A 501 6.61 -16.97 0.61
CA LEU A 501 5.53 -17.97 0.63
C LEU A 501 6.08 -19.40 0.72
N HIS A 502 6.99 -19.78 -0.18
CA HIS A 502 7.39 -21.18 -0.35
C HIS A 502 8.18 -21.76 0.82
N ARG A 503 8.77 -20.92 1.67
CA ARG A 503 9.43 -21.35 2.92
C ARG A 503 8.51 -21.37 4.15
N ASN A 504 7.26 -20.90 4.00
CA ASN A 504 6.27 -20.75 5.08
C ASN A 504 4.97 -21.53 4.81
N ILE A 505 4.96 -22.40 3.81
CA ILE A 505 3.86 -23.33 3.55
C ILE A 505 4.37 -24.77 3.71
N PRO A 506 3.49 -25.75 3.94
CA PRO A 506 3.87 -27.16 3.94
C PRO A 506 4.67 -27.52 2.68
N GLN A 507 5.71 -28.34 2.83
CA GLN A 507 6.50 -28.78 1.69
C GLN A 507 5.63 -29.65 0.79
N THR A 508 5.49 -29.26 -0.47
CA THR A 508 4.74 -30.00 -1.48
C THR A 508 5.56 -30.11 -2.76
N ASN A 509 5.23 -31.07 -3.63
CA ASN A 509 5.85 -31.20 -4.95
C ASN A 509 5.42 -30.09 -5.93
N LYS A 510 4.46 -29.24 -5.55
CA LYS A 510 3.95 -28.13 -6.36
C LYS A 510 4.55 -26.81 -5.89
N ARG A 511 5.11 -26.04 -6.82
CA ARG A 511 5.44 -24.63 -6.61
C ARG A 511 4.23 -23.78 -7.02
N PHE A 512 3.68 -23.01 -6.08
CA PHE A 512 2.51 -22.17 -6.33
C PHE A 512 2.92 -20.89 -7.06
N LYS A 513 2.06 -20.42 -7.96
CA LYS A 513 2.26 -19.14 -8.64
C LYS A 513 2.08 -17.98 -7.66
N VAL A 514 3.03 -17.03 -7.66
CA VAL A 514 2.97 -15.81 -6.86
C VAL A 514 3.42 -14.66 -7.74
N THR A 515 2.48 -13.82 -8.18
CA THR A 515 2.82 -12.63 -8.98
C THR A 515 1.77 -11.53 -8.83
N LEU A 516 2.26 -10.28 -8.86
CA LEU A 516 1.43 -9.08 -8.93
C LEU A 516 0.98 -8.77 -10.37
N THR A 517 1.60 -9.40 -11.38
CA THR A 517 1.46 -9.05 -12.80
C THR A 517 0.75 -10.14 -13.60
N GLN A 518 -0.24 -9.75 -14.40
CA GLN A 518 -0.93 -10.59 -15.36
C GLN A 518 0.04 -11.12 -16.43
N GLY A 519 -0.22 -12.34 -16.91
CA GLY A 519 0.54 -12.96 -18.00
C GLY A 519 1.97 -13.40 -17.66
N GLN A 520 2.40 -13.29 -16.40
CA GLN A 520 3.67 -13.82 -15.90
C GLN A 520 3.55 -15.24 -15.34
#